data_AF-A0A8J3NSV6-F1
#
_entry.id   AF-A0A8J3NSV6-F1
#
_cell.length_a   1.000
_cell.length_b   1.000
_cell.length_c   1.000
_cell.angle_alpha   90.00
_cell.angle_beta   90.00
_cell.angle_gamma   90.00
#
_symmetry.space_group_name_H-M   'P 1'
#
loop_
_entity.id
_entity.type
_entity.pdbx_description
1 polymer ?
#
loop_
_entity_poly.entity_id
_entity_poly.type
_entity_poly.pdbx_seq_one_letter_code
_entity_poly.pdbx_strand_id
1 'polypeptide(L)' 'MTRLTLYTRSGCHLCEDAVAVLARIGEPFEEIDISGDRELEAEYGDRIPVIMLDGREHGYWRVEEQRLRRDLAKAS' A
#
# COMPACT_ATOMS: atom_id res chain seq x y z
N MET A 1 12.06 5.53 -8.25
CA MET A 1 10.66 5.54 -7.81
C MET A 1 10.20 4.10 -7.79
N THR A 2 9.71 3.67 -6.63
CA THR A 2 9.25 2.32 -6.37
C THR A 2 7.88 2.15 -7.01
N ARG A 3 7.65 0.99 -7.64
CA ARG A 3 6.40 0.74 -8.38
C ARG A 3 5.21 0.60 -7.44
N LEU A 4 5.47 0.04 -6.27
CA LEU A 4 4.51 -0.13 -5.18
C LEU A 4 4.79 0.88 -4.07
N THR A 5 3.73 1.49 -3.58
CA THR A 5 3.76 2.33 -2.38
C THR A 5 2.67 1.89 -1.42
N LEU A 6 2.99 1.79 -0.15
CA LEU A 6 2.06 1.51 0.93
C LEU A 6 1.95 2.76 1.81
N TYR A 7 0.78 3.42 1.80
CA TYR A 7 0.45 4.40 2.82
C TYR A 7 0.05 3.67 4.10
N THR A 8 0.77 3.98 5.18
CA THR A 8 0.68 3.29 6.47
C THR A 8 0.65 4.30 7.61
N ARG A 9 0.38 3.83 8.84
CA ARG A 9 0.62 4.59 10.07
C ARG A 9 1.08 3.68 11.20
N SER A 10 1.76 4.26 12.17
CA SER A 10 2.13 3.57 13.40
C SER A 10 0.91 3.05 14.18
N GLY A 11 0.98 1.81 14.67
CA GLY A 11 -0.09 1.19 15.48
C GLY A 11 -1.30 0.67 14.69
N CYS A 12 -1.15 0.43 13.38
CA CYS A 12 -2.20 -0.07 12.50
C CYS A 12 -2.01 -1.56 12.20
N HIS A 13 -2.82 -2.43 12.80
CA HIS A 13 -2.74 -3.89 12.57
C HIS A 13 -3.01 -4.27 11.11
N LEU A 14 -3.94 -3.58 10.44
CA LEU A 14 -4.20 -3.82 9.01
C LEU A 14 -2.97 -3.50 8.14
N CYS A 15 -2.18 -2.51 8.55
CA CYS A 15 -0.98 -2.10 7.84
C CYS A 15 0.13 -3.14 8.02
N GLU A 16 0.27 -3.73 9.21
CA GLU A 16 1.16 -4.87 9.46
C GLU A 16 0.79 -6.08 8.58
N ASP A 17 -0.51 -6.39 8.46
CA ASP A 17 -1.02 -7.43 7.55
C ASP A 17 -0.66 -7.11 6.08
N ALA A 18 -0.80 -5.85 5.67
CA ALA A 18 -0.46 -5.42 4.32
C ALA A 18 1.02 -5.58 4.00
N VAL A 19 1.91 -5.18 4.92
CA VAL A 19 3.37 -5.39 4.79
C VAL A 19 3.67 -6.88 4.64
N ALA A 20 3.06 -7.74 5.46
CA ALA A 20 3.27 -9.19 5.37
C ALA A 20 2.79 -9.79 4.03
N VAL A 21 1.76 -9.24 3.41
CA VAL A 21 1.32 -9.65 2.06
C VAL A 21 2.28 -9.14 1.00
N LEU A 22 2.68 -7.87 1.04
CA LEU A 22 3.61 -7.28 0.07
C LEU A 22 4.98 -7.97 0.11
N ALA A 23 5.49 -8.29 1.30
CA ALA A 23 6.72 -9.06 1.46
C ALA A 23 6.63 -10.47 0.81
N ARG A 24 5.46 -11.11 0.83
CA ARG A 24 5.22 -12.41 0.15
C ARG A 24 5.17 -12.31 -1.36
N ILE A 25 4.78 -11.15 -1.89
CA ILE A 25 4.81 -10.89 -3.34
C ILE A 25 6.27 -10.77 -3.81
N GLY A 26 7.15 -10.22 -2.98
CA GLY A 26 8.58 -10.12 -3.26
C GLY A 26 8.97 -8.98 -4.21
N GLU A 27 8.03 -8.11 -4.55
CA GLU A 27 8.29 -6.87 -5.29
C GLU A 27 8.78 -5.78 -4.35
N PRO A 28 9.76 -4.95 -4.75
CA PRO A 28 10.15 -3.77 -3.98
C PRO A 28 8.97 -2.82 -3.81
N PHE A 29 8.75 -2.37 -2.58
CA PHE A 29 7.75 -1.35 -2.24
C PHE A 29 8.33 -0.32 -1.28
N GLU A 30 7.72 0.85 -1.27
CA GLU A 30 8.04 1.94 -0.36
C GLU A 30 6.90 2.10 0.66
N GLU A 31 7.26 2.29 1.92
CA GLU A 31 6.31 2.60 2.98
C GLU A 31 6.34 4.10 3.24
N ILE A 32 5.18 4.74 3.15
CA ILE A 32 5.00 6.16 3.48
C ILE A 32 4.12 6.24 4.72
N ASP A 33 4.71 6.64 5.84
CA ASP A 33 3.96 6.97 7.06
C ASP A 33 3.23 8.29 6.84
N ILE A 34 1.90 8.26 6.90
CA ILE A 34 1.08 9.46 6.75
C ILE A 34 1.01 10.28 8.04
N SER A 35 1.48 9.74 9.17
CA SER A 35 1.34 10.37 10.48
C SER A 35 2.02 11.74 10.52
N GLY A 36 1.24 12.78 10.82
CA GLY A 36 1.73 14.17 10.90
C GLY A 36 1.72 14.93 9.57
N ASP A 37 1.39 14.29 8.45
CA ASP A 37 1.11 14.96 7.19
C ASP A 37 -0.41 15.21 7.07
N ARG A 38 -0.82 16.46 7.24
CA ARG A 38 -2.25 16.82 7.27
C ARG A 38 -2.96 16.53 5.95
N GLU A 39 -2.26 16.58 4.82
CA GLU A 39 -2.86 16.34 3.51
C GLU A 39 -3.08 14.85 3.31
N LEU A 40 -2.05 14.03 3.59
CA LEU A 40 -2.16 12.58 3.50
C LEU A 40 -3.12 11.99 4.54
N GLU A 41 -3.15 12.52 5.76
CA GLU A 41 -4.11 12.11 6.79
C GLU A 41 -5.55 12.41 6.36
N ALA A 42 -5.80 13.58 5.77
CA ALA A 42 -7.12 13.94 5.28
C ALA A 42 -7.55 13.08 4.08
N GLU A 43 -6.62 12.70 3.21
CA GLU A 43 -6.94 11.93 2.00
C GLU A 43 -7.03 10.42 2.25
N TYR A 44 -6.13 9.86 3.07
CA TYR A 44 -5.96 8.41 3.22
C TYR A 44 -6.22 7.88 4.64
N GLY A 45 -6.31 8.74 5.66
CA GLY A 45 -6.37 8.33 7.07
C GLY A 45 -7.47 7.32 7.42
N ASP A 46 -8.64 7.41 6.79
CA ASP A 46 -9.77 6.48 7.00
C ASP A 46 -9.67 5.19 6.16
N ARG A 47 -8.74 5.15 5.21
CA ARG A 47 -8.60 4.08 4.22
C ARG A 47 -7.35 3.24 4.41
N ILE A 48 -6.39 3.69 5.22
CA ILE A 48 -5.16 2.93 5.45
C ILE A 48 -5.41 1.48 5.91
N PRO A 49 -4.55 0.52 5.51
CA PRO A 49 -3.47 0.67 4.54
C PRO A 49 -3.98 0.96 3.12
N VAL A 50 -3.30 1.84 2.37
CA VAL A 50 -3.60 2.10 0.95
C VAL A 50 -2.41 1.68 0.10
N ILE A 51 -2.69 0.90 -0.94
CA ILE A 51 -1.67 0.43 -1.89
C ILE A 51 -1.77 1.22 -3.17
N MET A 52 -0.65 1.83 -3.57
CA MET A 52 -0.47 2.45 -4.87
C MET A 52 0.34 1.52 -5.75
N LEU A 53 -0.08 1.40 -7.01
CA LEU A 53 0.63 0.72 -8.09
C LEU A 53 0.83 1.72 -9.22
N ASP A 54 2.09 1.98 -9.60
CA ASP A 54 2.44 2.93 -10.66
C ASP A 54 1.83 4.34 -10.43
N GLY A 55 1.80 4.79 -9.17
CA GLY A 55 1.22 6.08 -8.77
C GLY A 55 -0.31 6.14 -8.77
N ARG A 56 -0.99 5.01 -8.92
CA ARG A 56 -2.46 4.91 -8.89
C ARG A 56 -2.92 4.03 -7.74
N GLU A 57 -3.98 4.44 -7.05
CA GLU A 57 -4.58 3.61 -6.00
C GLU A 57 -5.03 2.26 -6.58
N HIS A 58 -4.47 1.18 -6.04
CA HIS A 58 -4.81 -0.19 -6.38
C HIS A 58 -5.90 -0.73 -5.45
N GLY A 59 -5.81 -0.44 -4.16
CA GLY A 59 -6.77 -0.88 -3.14
C GLY A 59 -6.42 -0.37 -1.75
N TYR A 60 -7.34 -0.59 -0.80
CA TYR A 60 -7.21 -0.11 0.58
C TYR A 60 -7.84 -1.09 1.59
N TRP A 61 -7.57 -0.91 2.89
CA TRP A 61 -7.90 -1.79 4.04
C TRP A 61 -7.30 -3.21 4.03
N ARG A 62 -7.41 -3.93 2.92
CA ARG A 62 -6.87 -5.29 2.75
C ARG A 62 -6.20 -5.45 1.41
N VAL A 63 -5.09 -6.17 1.42
CA VAL A 63 -4.35 -6.47 0.19
C VAL A 63 -4.97 -7.67 -0.51
N GLU A 64 -5.51 -7.44 -1.70
CA GLU A 64 -5.97 -8.50 -2.59
C GLU A 64 -4.76 -9.12 -3.32
N GLU A 65 -4.00 -9.97 -2.63
CA GLU A 65 -2.70 -10.50 -3.13
C GLU A 65 -2.78 -11.02 -4.58
N GLN A 66 -3.80 -11.83 -4.89
CA GLN A 66 -3.98 -12.41 -6.22
C GLN A 66 -4.25 -11.35 -7.30
N ARG A 67 -5.00 -10.30 -6.97
CA ARG A 67 -5.29 -9.20 -7.90
C ARG A 67 -4.05 -8.35 -8.11
N LEU A 68 -3.33 -8.02 -7.04
CA LEU A 68 -2.10 -7.25 -7.10
C LEU A 68 -1.03 -7.97 -7.94
N ARG A 69 -0.81 -9.28 -7.73
CA ARG A 69 0.10 -10.08 -8.56
C ARG A 69 -0.26 -10.06 -10.05
N ARG A 70 -1.55 -10.16 -10.38
CA ARG A 70 -2.01 -10.09 -11.78
C ARG A 70 -1.73 -8.74 -12.43
N ASP A 71 -1.94 -7.65 -11.69
CA ASP A 71 -1.77 -6.30 -12.24
C ASP A 71 -0.28 -5.92 -12.32
N LEU A 72 0.54 -6.42 -11.39
CA LEU A 72 2.00 -6.36 -11.48
C LEU A 72 2.52 -7.02 -12.76
N ALA A 73 2.03 -8.22 -13.09
CA ALA A 73 2.41 -8.97 -14.29
C ALA A 73 1.91 -8.37 -15.62
N LYS A 74 0.98 -7.40 -15.60
CA LYS A 74 0.44 -6.77 -16.81
C LYS A 74 1.16 -5.50 -17.23
N ALA A 75 1.84 -4.83 -16.31
CA ALA A 75 2.58 -3.60 -16.61
C ALA A 75 4.09 -3.82 -16.77
N SER A 76 4.47 -5.08 -17.04
CA SER A 76 5.79 -5.50 -17.52
C SER A 76 5.80 -5.65 -19.04
#